data_AF-A0A0P8E2W0-F1
#
_entry.id   AF-A0A0P8E2W0-F1
#
_cell.length_a   1.000
_cell.length_b   1.000
_cell.length_c   1.000
_cell.angle_alpha   90.00
_cell.angle_beta   90.00
_cell.angle_gamma   90.00
#
_symmetry.space_group_name_H-M   'P 1'
#
loop_
_entity.id
_entity.type
_entity.pdbx_description
1 polymer ?
#
loop_
_entity_poly.entity_id
_entity_poly.type
_entity_poly.pdbx_seq_one_letter_code
_entity_poly.pdbx_strand_id
1 'polypeptide(L)'
;MTIDIFLFKSIMIIVGSFSAAFLLISYFKKINADYFKEGIIVGLIWFGINILLDLLILIPMSGMSITDYFTQIGIRYLVIPAMSIAIGTSLENKK
;
A
#
# COMPACT_ATOMS: atom_id res chain seq x y z
N MET A 1 -11.92 15.98 -23.16
CA MET A 1 -10.66 16.02 -22.39
C MET A 1 -10.39 14.60 -21.90
N THR A 2 -9.64 13.81 -22.67
CA THR A 2 -9.29 12.43 -22.30
C THR A 2 -8.17 12.51 -21.27
N ILE A 3 -8.49 12.27 -20.00
CA ILE A 3 -7.46 12.09 -18.97
C ILE A 3 -6.63 10.88 -19.40
N ASP A 4 -5.32 11.06 -19.53
CA ASP A 4 -4.41 9.95 -19.78
C ASP A 4 -4.47 8.98 -18.60
N ILE A 5 -4.96 7.77 -18.88
CA ILE A 5 -5.17 6.73 -17.88
C ILE A 5 -3.86 6.29 -17.22
N PHE A 6 -2.72 6.40 -17.92
CA PHE A 6 -1.41 6.12 -17.37
C PHE A 6 -0.97 7.19 -16.37
N LEU A 7 -1.28 8.46 -16.67
CA LEU A 7 -0.96 9.59 -15.82
C LEU A 7 -1.82 9.54 -14.54
N PHE A 8 -3.10 9.22 -14.67
CA PHE A 8 -3.99 8.97 -13.53
C PHE A 8 -3.46 7.85 -12.61
N LYS A 9 -3.12 6.69 -13.18
CA LYS A 9 -2.57 5.56 -12.41
C LYS A 9 -1.28 5.92 -11.69
N SER A 10 -0.40 6.68 -12.35
CA SER A 10 0.87 7.11 -11.77
C SER A 10 0.65 8.03 -10.56
N ILE A 11 -0.24 9.02 -10.69
CA ILE A 11 -0.61 9.91 -9.58
C ILE A 11 -1.23 9.12 -8.42
N MET A 12 -2.15 8.20 -8.72
CA MET A 12 -2.80 7.35 -7.71
C MET A 12 -1.77 6.60 -6.85
N ILE A 13 -0.76 6.01 -7.48
CA ILE A 13 0.27 5.24 -6.77
C ILE A 13 1.23 6.15 -6.00
N ILE A 14 1.60 7.30 -6.57
CA ILE A 14 2.46 8.27 -5.88
C ILE A 14 1.77 8.77 -4.61
N VAL A 15 0.53 9.24 -4.73
CA VAL A 15 -0.27 9.73 -3.60
C VAL A 15 -0.50 8.61 -2.57
N GLY A 16 -0.81 7.39 -3.03
CA GLY A 16 -0.92 6.20 -2.18
C GLY A 16 0.36 5.90 -1.41
N SER A 17 1.52 6.00 -2.07
CA SER A 17 2.82 5.72 -1.44
C SER A 17 3.21 6.77 -0.40
N PHE A 18 2.98 8.06 -0.69
CA PHE A 18 3.25 9.14 0.26
C PHE A 18 2.32 9.09 1.48
N SER A 19 1.02 8.88 1.25
CA SER A 19 0.06 8.72 2.34
C SER A 19 0.39 7.50 3.19
N ALA A 20 0.77 6.38 2.56
CA ALA A 20 1.16 5.19 3.28
C ALA A 20 2.41 5.40 4.13
N ALA A 21 3.45 6.03 3.59
CA ALA A 21 4.66 6.36 4.33
C ALA A 21 4.36 7.24 5.55
N PHE A 22 3.57 8.30 5.37
CA PHE A 22 3.23 9.24 6.44
C PHE A 22 2.44 8.56 7.57
N LEU A 23 1.47 7.73 7.21
CA LEU A 23 0.63 7.01 8.17
C LEU A 23 1.41 5.89 8.88
N LEU A 24 2.26 5.14 8.17
CA LEU A 24 3.14 4.13 8.78
C LEU A 24 4.07 4.77 9.82
N ILE A 25 4.73 5.88 9.47
CA ILE A 25 5.59 6.61 10.42
C ILE A 25 4.77 7.07 11.63
N SER A 26 3.56 7.57 11.42
CA SER A 26 2.69 8.04 12.50
C SER A 26 2.18 6.89 13.38
N TYR A 27 1.91 5.72 12.80
CA TYR A 27 1.50 4.51 13.51
C TYR A 27 2.64 3.99 14.40
N PHE A 28 3.82 3.81 13.82
CA PHE A 28 5.00 3.31 14.54
C PHE A 28 5.48 4.23 15.65
N LYS A 29 5.29 5.55 15.55
CA LYS A 29 5.58 6.51 16.63
C LYS A 29 4.74 6.28 17.89
N LYS A 30 3.56 5.68 17.78
CA LYS A 30 2.66 5.44 18.92
C LYS A 30 2.87 4.07 19.57
N ILE A 31 3.69 3.21 18.97
CA ILE A 31 3.91 1.84 19.41
C ILE A 31 5.26 1.74 20.12
N ASN A 32 5.27 1.01 21.23
CA ASN A 32 6.48 0.68 22.00
C ASN A 32 6.75 -0.84 22.08
N ALA A 33 5.98 -1.66 21.35
CA ALA A 33 6.06 -3.12 21.32
C ALA A 33 6.78 -3.63 20.05
N ASP A 34 7.01 -4.95 19.96
CA ASP A 34 7.70 -5.70 18.88
C ASP A 34 7.50 -5.07 17.48
N TYR A 35 8.44 -4.24 17.04
CA TYR A 35 8.28 -3.41 15.83
C TYR A 35 8.25 -4.25 14.56
N PHE A 36 8.95 -5.40 14.57
CA PHE A 36 8.97 -6.33 13.45
C PHE A 36 7.62 -7.01 13.21
N LYS A 37 7.00 -7.55 14.27
CA LYS A 37 5.70 -8.24 14.15
C LYS A 37 4.61 -7.26 13.75
N GLU A 38 4.59 -6.08 14.35
CA GLU A 38 3.65 -5.02 14.00
C GLU A 38 3.81 -4.59 12.54
N GLY A 39 5.04 -4.48 12.04
CA GLY A 39 5.29 -4.17 10.63
C GLY A 39 4.76 -5.21 9.65
N ILE A 40 4.87 -6.49 9.97
CA ILE A 40 4.28 -7.56 9.15
C ILE A 40 2.75 -7.49 9.19
N ILE A 41 2.16 -7.39 10.38
CA ILE A 41 0.70 -7.39 10.57
C ILE A 41 0.07 -6.20 9.86
N VAL A 42 0.57 -4.99 10.09
CA VAL A 42 0.04 -3.78 9.44
C VAL A 42 0.23 -3.82 7.94
N GLY A 43 1.41 -4.25 7.48
CA GLY A 43 1.71 -4.37 6.06
C GLY A 43 0.74 -5.30 5.33
N LEU A 44 0.46 -6.47 5.92
CA LEU A 44 -0.49 -7.44 5.36
C LEU A 44 -1.94 -6.95 5.41
N ILE A 45 -2.37 -6.36 6.53
CA ILE A 45 -3.73 -5.83 6.68
C ILE A 45 -3.96 -4.73 5.64
N TRP A 46 -3.04 -3.79 5.52
CA TRP A 46 -3.15 -2.68 4.56
C TRP A 46 -3.10 -3.13 3.11
N PHE A 47 -2.23 -4.09 2.79
CA PHE A 47 -2.20 -4.72 1.47
C PHE A 47 -3.54 -5.38 1.15
N GLY A 48 -4.10 -6.15 2.09
CA GLY A 48 -5.40 -6.79 1.95
C GLY A 48 -6.53 -5.79 1.75
N ILE A 49 -6.56 -4.70 2.53
CA ILE A 49 -7.58 -3.64 2.39
C ILE A 49 -7.50 -2.96 1.02
N ASN A 50 -6.30 -2.63 0.53
CA ASN A 50 -6.14 -1.98 -0.78
C ASN A 50 -6.62 -2.89 -1.91
N ILE A 51 -6.22 -4.16 -1.90
CA ILE A 51 -6.71 -5.13 -2.91
C ILE A 51 -8.22 -5.28 -2.80
N LEU A 52 -8.77 -5.42 -1.60
CA LEU A 52 -10.21 -5.63 -1.42
C LEU A 52 -11.03 -4.43 -1.88
N LEU A 53 -10.60 -3.21 -1.58
CA LEU A 53 -11.24 -1.98 -2.08
C LEU A 53 -11.18 -1.92 -3.61
N ASP A 54 -10.07 -2.30 -4.21
CA ASP A 54 -9.92 -2.27 -5.65
C ASP A 54 -10.76 -3.33 -6.36
N LEU A 55 -10.82 -4.55 -5.82
CA LEU A 55 -11.66 -5.62 -6.36
C LEU A 55 -13.15 -5.25 -6.28
N LEU A 56 -13.57 -4.56 -5.21
CA LEU A 56 -14.97 -4.20 -4.98
C LEU A 56 -15.39 -2.90 -5.67
N ILE A 57 -14.47 -1.94 -5.84
CA ILE A 57 -14.78 -0.59 -6.32
C ILE A 57 -14.08 -0.32 -7.64
N LEU A 58 -12.75 -0.44 -7.68
CA LEU A 58 -11.95 -0.02 -8.82
C LEU A 58 -12.20 -0.90 -10.06
N ILE A 59 -12.25 -2.22 -9.92
CA ILE A 59 -12.49 -3.15 -11.03
C ILE A 59 -13.89 -2.92 -11.64
N PRO A 60 -15.00 -2.93 -10.87
CA PRO A 60 -16.33 -2.69 -11.42
C PRO A 60 -16.46 -1.30 -12.06
N MET A 61 -15.83 -0.28 -11.46
CA MET A 61 -15.90 1.09 -11.96
C MET A 61 -15.07 1.31 -13.23
N SER A 62 -13.91 0.67 -13.34
CA SER A 62 -13.00 0.83 -14.49
C SER A 62 -13.31 -0.12 -15.65
N GLY A 63 -14.12 -1.17 -15.42
CA GLY A 63 -14.39 -2.21 -16.41
C GLY A 63 -13.16 -3.05 -16.77
N MET A 64 -12.11 -3.01 -15.94
CA MET A 64 -10.84 -3.69 -16.19
C MET A 64 -10.94 -5.19 -15.94
N SER A 65 -10.20 -6.00 -16.72
CA SER A 65 -10.06 -7.43 -16.40
C SER A 65 -9.24 -7.61 -15.11
N ILE A 66 -9.47 -8.71 -14.39
CA ILE A 66 -8.69 -9.03 -13.18
C ILE A 66 -7.19 -9.15 -13.50
N THR A 67 -6.85 -9.68 -14.68
CA THR A 67 -5.46 -9.82 -15.14
C THR A 67 -4.80 -8.47 -15.40
N ASP A 68 -5.51 -7.54 -16.04
CA ASP A 68 -5.03 -6.17 -16.27
C ASP A 68 -4.88 -5.40 -14.95
N TYR A 69 -5.80 -5.63 -14.00
CA TYR A 69 -5.69 -5.07 -12.67
C TYR A 69 -4.42 -5.53 -11.95
N PHE A 70 -4.17 -6.84 -11.91
CA PHE A 70 -3.00 -7.38 -11.20
C PHE A 70 -1.68 -6.90 -11.81
N THR A 71 -1.59 -6.88 -13.14
CA THR A 71 -0.38 -6.45 -13.86
C THR A 71 -0.11 -4.96 -13.73
N GLN A 72 -1.15 -4.12 -13.70
CA GLN A 72 -0.98 -2.67 -13.71
C GLN A 72 -1.02 -2.04 -12.32
N ILE A 73 -1.68 -2.67 -11.34
CA ILE A 73 -1.96 -2.08 -10.03
C ILE A 73 -1.66 -3.06 -8.90
N GLY A 74 -2.20 -4.28 -8.92
CA GLY A 74 -2.10 -5.25 -7.83
C GLY A 74 -0.66 -5.53 -7.37
N ILE A 75 0.27 -5.75 -8.30
CA ILE A 75 1.69 -5.97 -7.99
C ILE A 75 2.33 -4.77 -7.31
N ARG A 76 1.90 -3.54 -7.66
CA ARG A 76 2.49 -2.31 -7.11
C ARG A 76 2.17 -2.13 -5.63
N TYR A 77 1.08 -2.72 -5.14
CA TYR A 77 0.79 -2.72 -3.71
C TYR A 77 1.73 -3.55 -2.85
N LEU A 78 2.56 -4.43 -3.44
CA LEU A 78 3.61 -5.13 -2.69
C LEU A 78 4.63 -4.16 -2.06
N VAL A 79 4.68 -2.91 -2.53
CA VAL A 79 5.47 -1.86 -1.90
C VAL A 79 5.00 -1.56 -0.46
N ILE A 80 3.70 -1.71 -0.15
CA ILE A 80 3.13 -1.44 1.17
C ILE A 80 3.71 -2.37 2.24
N PRO A 81 3.61 -3.72 2.13
CA PRO A 81 4.19 -4.61 3.12
C PRO A 81 5.71 -4.50 3.16
N ALA A 82 6.38 -4.30 2.03
CA ALA A 82 7.82 -4.08 2.00
C ALA A 82 8.23 -2.83 2.81
N MET A 83 7.53 -1.71 2.64
CA MET A 83 7.78 -0.47 3.40
C MET A 83 7.46 -0.65 4.89
N SER A 84 6.35 -1.31 5.22
CA SER A 84 5.96 -1.56 6.60
C SER A 84 6.99 -2.40 7.35
N ILE A 85 7.48 -3.49 6.74
CA ILE A 85 8.52 -4.36 7.30
C ILE A 85 9.86 -3.61 7.39
N ALA A 86 10.21 -2.81 6.39
CA ALA A 86 11.45 -2.02 6.40
C ALA A 86 11.47 -0.98 7.54
N ILE A 87 10.34 -0.30 7.79
CA ILE A 87 10.21 0.65 8.90
C ILE A 87 10.26 -0.10 10.24
N GLY A 88 9.53 -1.22 10.36
CA GLY A 88 9.51 -2.04 11.58
C GLY A 88 10.90 -2.57 11.96
N THR A 89 11.65 -3.12 10.99
CA THR A 89 13.02 -3.61 11.22
C THR A 89 14.01 -2.49 11.57
N SER A 90 13.89 -1.32 10.93
CA SER A 90 14.75 -0.16 11.21
C SER A 90 14.56 0.39 12.64
N LEU A 91 13.33 0.34 13.16
CA LEU A 91 13.02 0.74 14.53
C LEU A 91 13.45 -0.30 15.57
N GLU A 92 13.31 -1.59 15.25
CA GLU A 92 13.78 -2.69 16.11
C GLU A 92 15.30 -2.60 16.33
N ASN A 93 16.08 -2.37 15.26
CA ASN A 93 17.54 -2.25 15.32
C ASN A 93 18.04 -0.97 16.04
N LYS A 94 17.16 -0.02 16.36
CA LYS A 94 17.48 1.22 17.08
C LYS A 94 17.26 1.11 18.60
N LYS A 95 16.55 0.08 19.07
CA LYS A 95 16.40 -0.25 20.50
C LYS A 95 17.64 -0.98 21.01
#